data_AF-A0A9D2PZZ4-F1
#
_entry.id   AF-A0A9D2PZZ4-F1
#
_cell.length_a   1.000
_cell.length_b   1.000
_cell.length_c   1.000
_cell.angle_alpha   90.00
_cell.angle_beta   90.00
_cell.angle_gamma   90.00
#
_symmetry.space_group_name_H-M   'P 1'
#
loop_
_entity.id
_entity.type
_entity.pdbx_description
1 polymer ?
#
loop_
_entity_poly.entity_id
_entity_poly.type
_entity_poly.pdbx_seq_one_letter_code
_entity_poly.pdbx_strand_id
1 'polypeptide(L)'
;MNHLRRRAASLWRGDAIRGASRAAGKLLPAPHAGAVWAGTRSGPRQALAVSAPDLHALRGEVLDTVLAVLAPLEPVLLPPVPRMAWRIAVRQQDAAAARAALGTLPPHWEVLTSRDGRGISLRPHFAAAGRELERTPDLELRITVMTRSGDVHVGTVDGSPGRIDAEQWERTSRESLAPERRRYGPPVPRMPIDAVYTWVDGADPAWRARRQAALRQGADGDVPPVHPSATDESRFTNSDELRYSLRSLHRSAGWVRRIHLVTDGQVPSWLRLDDPRIHVVDHREILGGSRFNSHAIESALHRIPGLAEHYLYLNDDVMFGRIAHPGDFFAAEGISRFFPSDLPIDAGPASPADPPIMAAAKNGRDLLEARFGMDVRTKIRHTVHPQLRSVAEQIEREHPESVARTRAALFRSAGDLSIAASLHHWYAYALGRGIPSGVNYQYVDLASPQAAQTLDALESLRRYDTFCLNTEESALEPSMRDELARFLRRYFPDPAPWERAPDAEQAVHADSR
;
A
#
# COMPACT_ATOMS: atom_id res chain seq x y z
N MET A 1 -42.32 -10.65 -12.70
CA MET A 1 -41.31 -11.00 -11.68
C MET A 1 -39.86 -11.02 -12.16
N ASN A 2 -39.54 -11.43 -13.41
CA ASN A 2 -38.14 -11.46 -13.89
C ASN A 2 -37.54 -10.10 -14.31
N HIS A 3 -38.35 -9.10 -14.67
CA HIS A 3 -37.83 -7.78 -15.06
C HIS A 3 -37.44 -6.87 -13.87
N LEU A 4 -38.07 -7.06 -12.71
CA LEU A 4 -37.77 -6.31 -11.48
C LEU A 4 -36.47 -6.81 -10.81
N ARG A 5 -36.17 -8.12 -10.88
CA ARG A 5 -34.88 -8.67 -10.42
C ARG A 5 -33.69 -8.21 -11.27
N ARG A 6 -33.87 -8.03 -12.59
CA ARG A 6 -32.82 -7.46 -13.46
C ARG A 6 -32.59 -5.97 -13.26
N ARG A 7 -33.64 -5.19 -12.92
CA ARG A 7 -33.48 -3.77 -12.54
C ARG A 7 -32.86 -3.59 -11.15
N ALA A 8 -33.13 -4.49 -10.20
CA ALA A 8 -32.42 -4.50 -8.91
C ALA A 8 -30.92 -4.84 -9.07
N ALA A 9 -30.59 -5.78 -9.98
CA ALA A 9 -29.20 -6.13 -10.31
C ALA A 9 -28.46 -5.08 -11.18
N SER A 10 -29.16 -4.19 -11.87
CA SER A 10 -28.53 -3.06 -12.58
C SER A 10 -28.32 -1.85 -11.67
N LEU A 11 -29.16 -1.67 -10.64
CA LEU A 11 -28.93 -0.69 -9.57
C LEU A 11 -27.79 -1.12 -8.61
N TRP A 12 -27.45 -2.41 -8.59
CA TRP A 12 -26.32 -3.02 -7.85
C TRP A 12 -24.96 -2.95 -8.59
N ARG A 13 -24.94 -2.52 -9.86
CA ARG A 13 -23.71 -2.30 -10.64
C ARG A 13 -23.36 -0.82 -10.67
N GLY A 14 -22.86 -0.29 -9.55
CA GLY A 14 -21.98 0.90 -9.53
C GLY A 14 -22.46 2.23 -10.16
N ASP A 15 -23.65 2.33 -10.76
CA ASP A 15 -24.07 3.57 -11.44
C ASP A 15 -24.68 4.58 -10.47
N ALA A 16 -25.20 4.14 -9.32
CA ALA A 16 -25.54 5.04 -8.21
C ALA A 16 -24.29 5.69 -7.57
N ILE A 17 -23.09 5.12 -7.80
CA ILE A 17 -21.83 5.69 -7.32
C ILE A 17 -21.44 6.94 -8.12
N ARG A 18 -21.90 7.11 -9.36
CA ARG A 18 -21.70 8.38 -10.08
C ARG A 18 -22.51 9.53 -9.49
N GLY A 19 -23.67 9.25 -8.88
CA GLY A 19 -24.50 10.23 -8.17
C GLY A 19 -24.04 10.51 -6.74
N ALA A 20 -23.69 9.47 -5.98
CA ALA A 20 -23.29 9.60 -4.57
C ALA A 20 -21.82 10.01 -4.38
N SER A 21 -20.92 9.71 -5.33
CA SER A 21 -19.53 10.21 -5.32
C SER A 21 -19.43 11.72 -5.58
N ARG A 22 -20.50 12.34 -6.11
CA ARG A 22 -20.65 13.81 -6.12
C ARG A 22 -21.08 14.38 -4.75
N ALA A 23 -21.70 13.58 -3.89
CA ALA A 23 -22.23 14.02 -2.59
C ALA A 23 -21.23 13.83 -1.43
N ALA A 24 -20.32 12.86 -1.51
CA ALA A 24 -19.20 12.71 -0.59
C ALA A 24 -17.91 13.17 -1.29
N GLY A 25 -17.51 14.43 -1.07
CA GLY A 25 -16.35 15.09 -1.69
C GLY A 25 -14.98 14.47 -1.36
N LYS A 26 -14.77 13.21 -1.72
CA LYS A 26 -13.49 12.48 -1.69
C LYS A 26 -13.25 11.77 -3.02
N LEU A 27 -13.47 12.49 -4.12
CA LEU A 27 -12.69 12.25 -5.32
C LEU A 27 -11.31 12.84 -5.03
N LEU A 28 -10.23 12.11 -5.35
CA LEU A 28 -8.93 12.76 -5.60
C LEU A 28 -9.21 14.00 -6.45
N PRO A 29 -8.67 15.19 -6.11
CA PRO A 29 -9.00 16.41 -6.83
C PRO A 29 -8.85 16.13 -8.31
N ALA A 30 -9.95 16.27 -9.06
CA ALA A 30 -9.87 16.38 -10.51
C ALA A 30 -8.78 17.41 -10.80
N PRO A 31 -7.90 17.21 -11.79
CA PRO A 31 -6.92 18.23 -12.13
C PRO A 31 -7.68 19.54 -12.35
N HIS A 32 -7.53 20.47 -11.40
CA HIS A 32 -8.33 21.68 -11.37
C HIS A 32 -8.14 22.39 -12.71
N ALA A 33 -9.25 22.76 -13.35
CA ALA A 33 -9.24 23.76 -14.39
C ALA A 33 -8.72 25.07 -13.76
N GLY A 34 -7.44 25.37 -13.97
CA GLY A 34 -6.81 26.53 -13.35
C GLY A 34 -5.34 26.66 -13.74
N ALA A 35 -5.08 27.61 -14.65
CA ALA A 35 -3.82 27.92 -15.32
C ALA A 35 -3.39 26.93 -16.42
N VAL A 36 -3.49 27.37 -17.67
CA VAL A 36 -2.68 26.82 -18.77
C VAL A 36 -1.24 27.20 -18.47
N TRP A 37 -0.39 26.19 -18.27
CA TRP A 37 1.04 26.37 -18.06
C TRP A 37 1.73 26.39 -19.43
N ALA A 38 2.53 27.41 -19.69
CA ALA A 38 3.33 27.53 -20.90
C ALA A 38 4.81 27.51 -20.48
N GLY A 39 5.55 26.52 -20.96
CA GLY A 39 6.95 26.34 -20.60
C GLY A 39 7.90 26.58 -21.75
N THR A 40 9.06 27.16 -21.46
CA THR A 40 10.23 27.09 -22.32
C THR A 40 11.00 25.82 -21.97
N ARG A 41 11.02 24.86 -22.89
CA ARG A 41 11.85 23.67 -22.75
C ARG A 41 13.25 24.00 -23.27
N SER A 42 14.22 24.14 -22.37
CA SER A 42 15.63 24.30 -22.75
C SER A 42 16.24 22.92 -22.99
N GLY A 43 16.06 22.37 -24.21
CA GLY A 43 16.79 21.18 -24.68
C GLY A 43 16.01 19.86 -24.75
N PRO A 44 16.65 18.77 -25.20
CA PRO A 44 16.05 17.44 -25.26
C PRO A 44 15.68 16.96 -23.85
N ARG A 45 14.59 16.18 -23.72
CA ARG A 45 14.10 15.68 -22.43
C ARG A 45 15.10 14.62 -21.98
N GLN A 46 15.86 14.91 -20.94
CA GLN A 46 16.77 13.96 -20.30
C GLN A 46 16.13 13.47 -19.00
N ALA A 47 16.33 12.20 -18.68
CA ALA A 47 15.86 11.63 -17.43
C ALA A 47 17.08 11.17 -16.61
N LEU A 48 17.09 11.47 -15.31
CA LEU A 48 18.18 11.05 -14.44
C LEU A 48 18.05 9.55 -14.12
N ALA A 49 19.09 8.78 -14.42
CA ALA A 49 19.11 7.34 -14.18
C ALA A 49 19.18 7.01 -12.67
N VAL A 50 18.32 6.11 -12.19
CA VAL A 50 18.26 5.60 -10.81
C VAL A 50 18.12 4.07 -10.84
N SER A 51 18.78 3.37 -9.91
CA SER A 51 18.90 1.89 -9.98
C SER A 51 17.74 1.12 -9.32
N ALA A 52 17.18 1.65 -8.23
CA ALA A 52 16.10 1.02 -7.47
C ALA A 52 15.27 2.13 -6.80
N PRO A 53 14.34 2.78 -7.54
CA PRO A 53 13.72 4.02 -7.12
C PRO A 53 12.92 3.82 -5.83
N ASP A 54 13.41 4.41 -4.75
CA ASP A 54 12.62 4.73 -3.56
C ASP A 54 12.03 6.13 -3.76
N LEU A 55 10.71 6.19 -3.96
CA LEU A 55 10.06 7.46 -4.24
C LEU A 55 10.08 8.41 -3.05
N HIS A 56 10.22 7.94 -1.80
CA HIS A 56 10.37 8.82 -0.64
C HIS A 56 11.74 9.48 -0.62
N ALA A 57 12.79 8.71 -0.90
CA ALA A 57 14.15 9.24 -1.01
C ALA A 57 14.22 10.32 -2.11
N LEU A 58 13.73 9.99 -3.30
CA LEU A 58 13.64 10.95 -4.41
C LEU A 58 12.81 12.18 -4.04
N ARG A 59 11.69 11.99 -3.31
CA ARG A 59 10.83 13.11 -2.87
C ARG A 59 11.51 14.08 -1.92
N GLY A 60 12.46 13.61 -1.10
CA GLY A 60 13.32 14.46 -0.28
C GLY A 60 14.36 15.18 -1.12
N GLU A 61 15.10 14.44 -1.94
CA GLU A 61 16.17 14.96 -2.80
C GLU A 61 15.69 16.07 -3.76
N VAL A 62 14.51 15.90 -4.37
CA VAL A 62 13.93 16.90 -5.28
C VAL A 62 13.58 18.19 -4.54
N LEU A 63 13.11 18.09 -3.29
CA LEU A 63 12.82 19.25 -2.46
C LEU A 63 14.11 19.98 -2.06
N ASP A 64 15.10 19.24 -1.59
CA ASP A 64 16.39 19.79 -1.19
C ASP A 64 17.12 20.49 -2.33
N THR A 65 17.11 19.88 -3.52
CA THR A 65 17.71 20.45 -4.72
C THR A 65 17.11 21.82 -5.05
N VAL A 66 15.79 21.94 -5.03
CA VAL A 66 15.10 23.21 -5.35
C VAL A 66 15.29 24.25 -4.25
N LEU A 67 15.20 23.84 -2.98
CA LEU A 67 15.41 24.78 -1.86
C LEU A 67 16.85 25.31 -1.82
N ALA A 68 17.84 24.50 -2.18
CA ALA A 68 19.24 24.94 -2.26
C ALA A 68 19.43 26.04 -3.32
N VAL A 69 18.82 25.87 -4.50
CA VAL A 69 18.86 26.87 -5.58
C VAL A 69 18.14 28.16 -5.20
N LEU A 70 17.04 28.05 -4.46
CA LEU A 70 16.25 29.20 -4.03
C LEU A 70 16.73 29.83 -2.72
N ALA A 71 17.67 29.21 -1.99
CA ALA A 71 18.07 29.64 -0.65
C ALA A 71 18.40 31.14 -0.51
N PRO A 72 19.11 31.79 -1.45
CA PRO A 72 19.40 33.23 -1.38
C PRO A 72 18.16 34.13 -1.41
N LEU A 73 17.00 33.60 -1.82
CA LEU A 73 15.74 34.33 -1.97
C LEU A 73 14.79 34.09 -0.79
N GLU A 74 15.26 33.39 0.25
CA GLU A 74 14.50 33.11 1.47
C GLU A 74 13.07 32.58 1.18
N PRO A 75 12.96 31.46 0.46
CA PRO A 75 11.67 30.86 0.14
C PRO A 75 11.00 30.32 1.39
N VAL A 76 9.68 30.16 1.32
CA VAL A 76 8.88 29.51 2.36
C VAL A 76 8.30 28.20 1.82
N LEU A 77 8.61 27.08 2.47
CA LEU A 77 7.95 25.80 2.24
C LEU A 77 6.57 25.83 2.90
N LEU A 78 5.52 25.74 2.09
CA LEU A 78 4.15 25.71 2.55
C LEU A 78 3.78 24.32 3.08
N PRO A 79 2.75 24.18 3.93
CA PRO A 79 2.29 22.89 4.42
C PRO A 79 2.05 21.90 3.26
N PRO A 80 2.43 20.63 3.38
CA PRO A 80 2.25 19.66 2.32
C PRO A 80 0.76 19.27 2.24
N VAL A 81 0.32 18.94 1.03
CA VAL A 81 -0.95 18.24 0.85
C VAL A 81 -0.59 16.81 0.44
N PRO A 82 -1.13 15.78 1.12
CA PRO A 82 -0.90 14.40 0.75
C PRO A 82 -1.18 14.19 -0.74
N ARG A 83 -0.30 13.47 -1.43
CA ARG A 83 -0.48 13.10 -2.85
C ARG A 83 -0.52 14.25 -3.84
N MET A 84 0.06 15.38 -3.44
CA MET A 84 0.23 16.56 -4.27
C MET A 84 1.68 17.03 -4.27
N ALA A 85 2.00 17.85 -5.26
CA ALA A 85 3.28 18.53 -5.39
C ALA A 85 3.62 19.31 -4.12
N TRP A 86 4.92 19.41 -3.82
CA TRP A 86 5.41 20.37 -2.84
C TRP A 86 5.03 21.79 -3.23
N ARG A 87 4.88 22.66 -2.24
CA ARG A 87 4.47 24.04 -2.45
C ARG A 87 5.43 24.98 -1.78
N ILE A 88 5.99 25.89 -2.56
CA ILE A 88 6.96 26.87 -2.12
C ILE A 88 6.39 28.26 -2.44
N ALA A 89 6.60 29.21 -1.55
CA ALA A 89 6.28 30.61 -1.78
C ALA A 89 7.56 31.41 -1.93
N VAL A 90 7.56 32.34 -2.90
CA VAL A 90 8.60 33.36 -3.09
C VAL A 90 7.95 34.74 -3.12
N ARG A 91 8.68 35.78 -2.72
CA ARG A 91 8.16 37.16 -2.72
C ARG A 91 8.09 37.69 -4.15
N GLN A 92 7.16 38.59 -4.43
CA GLN A 92 6.98 39.17 -5.77
C GLN A 92 8.24 39.87 -6.30
N GLN A 93 8.98 40.59 -5.45
CA GLN A 93 10.22 41.24 -5.86
C GLN A 93 11.31 40.25 -6.29
N ASP A 94 11.28 39.01 -5.77
CA ASP A 94 12.29 37.98 -6.01
C ASP A 94 11.92 37.05 -7.17
N ALA A 95 10.72 37.21 -7.76
CA ALA A 95 10.19 36.30 -8.77
C ALA A 95 11.09 36.19 -10.02
N ALA A 96 11.71 37.29 -10.45
CA ALA A 96 12.63 37.28 -11.60
C ALA A 96 13.93 36.51 -11.26
N ALA A 97 14.50 36.77 -10.08
CA ALA A 97 15.69 36.08 -9.60
C ALA A 97 15.43 34.58 -9.39
N ALA A 98 14.24 34.22 -8.86
CA ALA A 98 13.83 32.82 -8.71
C ALA A 98 13.80 32.09 -10.05
N ARG A 99 13.22 32.69 -11.10
CA ARG A 99 13.21 32.08 -12.44
C ARG A 99 14.62 31.90 -13.01
N ALA A 100 15.49 32.89 -12.82
CA ALA A 100 16.89 32.79 -13.27
C ALA A 100 17.64 31.67 -12.53
N ALA A 101 17.48 31.58 -11.21
CA ALA A 101 18.08 30.52 -10.39
C ALA A 101 17.57 29.13 -10.80
N LEU A 102 16.25 28.96 -10.98
CA LEU A 102 15.65 27.70 -11.43
C LEU A 102 16.10 27.27 -12.83
N GLY A 103 16.50 28.22 -13.69
CA GLY A 103 17.11 27.93 -14.99
C GLY A 103 18.49 27.25 -14.90
N THR A 104 19.09 27.19 -13.72
CA THR A 104 20.36 26.47 -13.46
C THR A 104 20.16 25.02 -13.06
N LEU A 105 18.90 24.57 -12.87
CA LEU A 105 18.61 23.18 -12.55
C LEU A 105 19.14 22.23 -13.65
N PRO A 106 19.57 21.01 -13.30
CA PRO A 106 20.10 20.07 -14.27
C PRO A 106 19.08 19.72 -15.37
N PRO A 107 19.51 19.21 -16.55
CA PRO A 107 18.65 18.98 -17.72
C PRO A 107 17.48 18.00 -17.52
N HIS A 108 17.45 17.26 -16.41
CA HIS A 108 16.34 16.38 -16.07
C HIS A 108 15.16 17.10 -15.39
N TRP A 109 15.24 18.42 -15.22
CA TRP A 109 14.16 19.25 -14.71
C TRP A 109 13.41 19.97 -15.83
N GLU A 110 12.09 19.84 -15.84
CA GLU A 110 11.20 20.68 -16.64
C GLU A 110 10.65 21.83 -15.78
N VAL A 111 10.90 23.07 -16.22
CA VAL A 111 10.44 24.29 -15.57
C VAL A 111 9.34 24.95 -16.41
N LEU A 112 8.12 25.00 -15.89
CA LEU A 112 6.96 25.56 -16.57
C LEU A 112 6.47 26.80 -15.83
N THR A 113 6.13 27.86 -16.54
CA THR A 113 5.58 29.09 -15.94
C THR A 113 4.10 29.21 -16.31
N SER A 114 3.28 29.72 -15.39
CA SER A 114 1.89 30.04 -15.71
C SER A 114 1.83 31.21 -16.70
N ARG A 115 0.77 31.30 -17.51
CA ARG A 115 0.60 32.42 -18.47
C ARG A 115 0.61 33.80 -17.81
N ASP A 116 0.11 33.91 -16.57
CA ASP A 116 0.10 35.16 -15.79
C ASP A 116 1.44 35.42 -15.06
N GLY A 117 2.41 34.52 -15.18
CA GLY A 117 3.71 34.59 -14.53
C GLY A 117 3.70 34.38 -13.01
N ARG A 118 2.55 34.13 -12.39
CA ARG A 118 2.41 34.08 -10.91
C ARG A 118 2.68 32.70 -10.31
N GLY A 119 2.80 31.67 -11.14
CA GLY A 119 3.12 30.32 -10.75
C GLY A 119 4.30 29.76 -11.53
N ILE A 120 5.08 28.89 -10.89
CA ILE A 120 6.11 28.07 -11.53
C ILE A 120 5.86 26.60 -11.13
N SER A 121 5.87 25.68 -12.09
CA SER A 121 5.82 24.23 -11.86
C SER A 121 7.16 23.63 -12.23
N LEU A 122 7.72 22.84 -11.31
CA LEU A 122 8.98 22.12 -11.47
C LEU A 122 8.69 20.63 -11.51
N ARG A 123 9.18 19.96 -12.55
CA ARG A 123 8.94 18.53 -12.77
C ARG A 123 10.26 17.82 -13.00
N PRO A 124 10.72 16.99 -12.05
CA PRO A 124 11.89 16.16 -12.28
C PRO A 124 11.53 14.93 -13.12
N HIS A 125 12.44 14.55 -14.01
CA HIS A 125 12.36 13.37 -14.84
C HIS A 125 13.41 12.36 -14.39
N PHE A 126 12.96 11.16 -14.03
CA PHE A 126 13.83 10.06 -13.63
C PHE A 126 13.64 8.90 -14.59
N ALA A 127 14.67 8.07 -14.75
CA ALA A 127 14.60 6.82 -15.47
C ALA A 127 15.20 5.70 -14.63
N ALA A 128 14.60 4.52 -14.67
CA ALA A 128 15.12 3.33 -14.01
C ALA A 128 15.06 2.16 -14.99
N ALA A 129 16.09 1.31 -14.96
CA ALA A 129 16.25 0.18 -15.89
C ALA A 129 16.03 0.56 -17.37
N GLY A 130 16.51 1.74 -17.80
CA GLY A 130 16.40 2.21 -19.19
C GLY A 130 15.01 2.74 -19.59
N ARG A 131 14.08 2.91 -18.64
CA ARG A 131 12.72 3.43 -18.89
C ARG A 131 12.46 4.68 -18.05
N GLU A 132 11.82 5.69 -18.63
CA GLU A 132 11.39 6.86 -17.86
C GLU A 132 10.32 6.46 -16.82
N LEU A 133 10.46 6.96 -15.60
CA LEU A 133 9.45 6.76 -14.57
C LEU A 133 8.18 7.51 -14.93
N GLU A 134 7.05 6.86 -14.67
CA GLU A 134 5.75 7.49 -14.82
C GLU A 134 5.64 8.75 -13.97
N ARG A 135 4.92 9.75 -14.50
CA ARG A 135 4.73 11.03 -13.83
C ARG A 135 4.14 10.82 -12.44
N THR A 136 4.89 11.23 -11.43
CA THR A 136 4.51 11.07 -10.02
C THR A 136 4.30 12.46 -9.41
N PRO A 137 3.03 12.93 -9.28
CA PRO A 137 2.73 14.29 -8.79
C PRO A 137 3.37 14.64 -7.45
N ASP A 138 3.56 13.63 -6.60
CA ASP A 138 4.22 13.75 -5.30
C ASP A 138 5.70 14.18 -5.37
N LEU A 139 6.37 13.98 -6.51
CA LEU A 139 7.76 14.41 -6.77
C LEU A 139 7.84 15.82 -7.39
N GLU A 140 6.72 16.39 -7.81
CA GLU A 140 6.69 17.72 -8.40
C GLU A 140 6.73 18.82 -7.34
N LEU A 141 7.12 20.02 -7.76
CA LEU A 141 7.05 21.21 -6.94
C LEU A 141 6.29 22.33 -7.65
N ARG A 142 5.59 23.14 -6.87
CA ARG A 142 4.90 24.34 -7.30
C ARG A 142 5.41 25.52 -6.51
N ILE A 143 5.76 26.58 -7.20
CA ILE A 143 6.14 27.85 -6.60
C ILE A 143 5.03 28.86 -6.88
N THR A 144 4.52 29.49 -5.81
CA THR A 144 3.59 30.61 -5.87
C THR A 144 4.35 31.90 -5.59
N VAL A 145 4.14 32.90 -6.45
CA VAL A 145 4.63 34.26 -6.20
C VAL A 145 3.62 35.01 -5.32
N MET A 146 4.07 35.51 -4.17
CA MET A 146 3.22 36.25 -3.22
C MET A 146 3.53 37.75 -3.23
N THR A 147 2.48 38.56 -3.38
CA THR A 147 2.53 40.02 -3.40
C THR A 147 2.41 40.57 -1.98
N ARG A 148 3.24 41.57 -1.65
CA ARG A 148 3.13 42.28 -0.36
C ARG A 148 1.94 43.23 -0.38
N SER A 149 1.12 43.18 0.66
CA SER A 149 -0.01 44.10 0.91
C SER A 149 0.02 44.49 2.38
N GLY A 150 0.56 45.67 2.69
CA GLY A 150 0.87 46.06 4.08
C GLY A 150 1.89 45.13 4.73
N ASP A 151 1.52 44.57 5.89
CA ASP A 151 2.36 43.65 6.68
C ASP A 151 2.12 42.17 6.36
N VAL A 152 1.39 41.87 5.28
CA VAL A 152 1.13 40.49 4.85
C VAL A 152 1.56 40.26 3.41
N HIS A 153 1.97 39.04 3.12
CA HIS A 153 2.15 38.51 1.78
C HIS A 153 0.89 37.74 1.40
N VAL A 154 0.30 38.09 0.25
CA VAL A 154 -0.90 37.45 -0.30
C VAL A 154 -0.61 36.83 -1.66
N GLY A 155 -1.20 35.68 -1.93
CA GLY A 155 -1.04 35.00 -3.21
C GLY A 155 -2.07 33.91 -3.40
N THR A 156 -2.06 33.27 -4.56
CA THR A 156 -2.96 32.16 -4.87
C THR A 156 -2.20 30.85 -4.74
N VAL A 157 -2.63 30.00 -3.81
CA VAL A 157 -2.11 28.64 -3.60
C VAL A 157 -3.20 27.67 -4.07
N ASP A 158 -2.96 26.96 -5.18
CA ASP A 158 -3.90 25.99 -5.77
C ASP A 158 -5.33 26.55 -5.98
N GLY A 159 -5.43 27.81 -6.42
CA GLY A 159 -6.72 28.48 -6.65
C GLY A 159 -7.38 29.08 -5.41
N SER A 160 -6.78 28.90 -4.22
CA SER A 160 -7.25 29.51 -2.96
C SER A 160 -6.36 30.68 -2.52
N PRO A 161 -6.92 31.75 -1.94
CA PRO A 161 -6.13 32.81 -1.32
C PRO A 161 -5.29 32.26 -0.17
N GLY A 162 -3.99 32.51 -0.20
CA GLY A 162 -3.05 32.26 0.89
C GLY A 162 -2.53 33.58 1.47
N ARG A 163 -2.24 33.59 2.77
CA ARG A 163 -1.71 34.75 3.50
C ARG A 163 -0.60 34.32 4.45
N ILE A 164 0.51 35.06 4.46
CA ILE A 164 1.63 34.87 5.39
C ILE A 164 2.04 36.25 5.92
N ASP A 165 2.08 36.43 7.23
CA ASP A 165 2.54 37.69 7.83
C ASP A 165 4.03 37.90 7.54
N ALA A 166 4.47 39.14 7.34
CA ALA A 166 5.85 39.46 6.96
C ALA A 166 6.86 38.97 8.02
N GLU A 167 6.55 39.13 9.31
CA GLU A 167 7.37 38.60 10.41
C GLU A 167 7.39 37.06 10.41
N GLN A 168 6.25 36.42 10.11
CA GLN A 168 6.16 34.98 9.99
C GLN A 168 6.99 34.44 8.82
N TRP A 169 7.11 35.21 7.72
CA TRP A 169 7.90 34.82 6.55
C TRP A 169 9.36 34.54 6.95
N GLU A 170 10.01 35.47 7.65
CA GLU A 170 11.41 35.35 8.04
C GLU A 170 11.68 34.09 8.86
N ARG A 171 10.83 33.84 9.87
CA ARG A 171 10.93 32.64 10.71
C ARG A 171 10.70 31.37 9.90
N THR A 172 9.63 31.35 9.09
CA THR A 172 9.25 30.16 8.32
C THR A 172 10.26 29.86 7.22
N SER A 173 10.88 30.89 6.62
CA SER A 173 11.93 30.71 5.63
C SER A 173 13.16 30.04 6.24
N ARG A 174 13.62 30.50 7.41
CA ARG A 174 14.71 29.82 8.14
C ARG A 174 14.36 28.37 8.47
N GLU A 175 13.14 28.10 8.94
CA GLU A 175 12.65 26.73 9.17
C GLU A 175 12.58 25.90 7.87
N SER A 176 12.29 26.54 6.73
CA SER A 176 12.20 25.88 5.42
C SER A 176 13.57 25.49 4.87
N LEU A 177 14.59 26.33 5.09
CA LEU A 177 15.93 26.10 4.57
C LEU A 177 16.77 25.15 5.44
N ALA A 178 16.46 25.04 6.73
CA ALA A 178 17.13 24.13 7.66
C ALA A 178 16.43 22.74 7.68
N PRO A 179 16.96 21.70 7.01
CA PRO A 179 16.28 20.40 6.87
C PRO A 179 15.80 19.81 8.21
N GLU A 180 16.61 19.95 9.26
CA GLU A 180 16.33 19.46 10.60
C GLU A 180 15.21 20.23 11.33
N ARG A 181 14.83 21.42 10.84
CA ARG A 181 13.76 22.26 11.38
C ARG A 181 12.49 22.25 10.53
N ARG A 182 12.51 21.61 9.35
CA ARG A 182 11.34 21.55 8.46
C ARG A 182 10.22 20.75 9.12
N ARG A 183 9.13 21.42 9.48
CA ARG A 183 7.89 20.78 9.98
C ARG A 183 7.20 19.89 8.94
N TYR A 184 7.62 20.03 7.69
CA TYR A 184 6.95 19.52 6.50
C TYR A 184 7.92 18.72 5.63
N GLY A 185 8.79 17.90 6.21
CA GLY A 185 9.65 16.99 5.44
C GLY A 185 8.87 15.83 4.80
N PRO A 186 9.54 14.93 4.05
CA PRO A 186 8.95 13.63 3.72
C PRO A 186 8.45 12.97 5.02
N PRO A 187 7.32 12.26 4.96
CA PRO A 187 6.65 11.78 6.15
C PRO A 187 7.50 10.70 6.87
N VAL A 188 8.31 11.09 7.83
CA VAL A 188 9.09 10.13 8.63
C VAL A 188 8.16 9.49 9.67
N PRO A 189 8.14 8.15 9.81
CA PRO A 189 7.43 7.50 10.89
C PRO A 189 7.89 8.04 12.25
N ARG A 190 6.95 8.35 13.15
CA ARG A 190 7.27 8.74 14.55
C ARG A 190 7.63 7.54 15.43
N MET A 191 7.44 6.34 14.89
CA MET A 191 7.63 5.04 15.54
C MET A 191 8.14 4.05 14.49
N PRO A 192 8.85 2.98 14.89
CA PRO A 192 9.23 1.93 13.97
C PRO A 192 7.98 1.25 13.39
N ILE A 193 7.96 1.05 12.08
CA ILE A 193 6.91 0.28 11.40
C ILE A 193 7.57 -0.83 10.59
N ASP A 194 7.18 -2.07 10.85
CA ASP A 194 7.62 -3.24 10.09
C ASP A 194 6.55 -3.64 9.04
N ALA A 195 6.94 -4.46 8.07
CA ALA A 195 6.02 -5.17 7.18
C ALA A 195 6.11 -6.67 7.44
N VAL A 196 4.98 -7.37 7.38
CA VAL A 196 4.87 -8.82 7.53
C VAL A 196 4.16 -9.35 6.30
N TYR A 197 4.82 -10.27 5.60
CA TYR A 197 4.30 -10.99 4.45
C TYR A 197 4.11 -12.46 4.79
N THR A 198 3.04 -13.07 4.31
CA THR A 198 2.87 -14.52 4.36
C THR A 198 2.93 -15.08 2.95
N TRP A 199 3.74 -16.12 2.74
CA TRP A 199 3.92 -16.72 1.41
C TRP A 199 4.34 -18.18 1.50
N VAL A 200 3.91 -18.96 0.51
CA VAL A 200 4.39 -20.33 0.24
C VAL A 200 4.51 -20.54 -1.26
N ASP A 201 5.49 -21.33 -1.69
CA ASP A 201 5.56 -21.89 -3.04
C ASP A 201 4.73 -23.18 -3.09
N GLY A 202 3.62 -23.15 -3.81
CA GLY A 202 2.82 -24.35 -4.05
C GLY A 202 3.50 -25.38 -4.96
N ALA A 203 4.53 -25.00 -5.69
CA ALA A 203 5.29 -25.90 -6.56
C ALA A 203 6.37 -26.69 -5.81
N ASP A 204 6.77 -26.27 -4.60
CA ASP A 204 7.80 -26.95 -3.79
C ASP A 204 7.38 -28.41 -3.50
N PRO A 205 8.13 -29.42 -4.00
CA PRO A 205 7.82 -30.83 -3.78
C PRO A 205 7.79 -31.23 -2.29
N ALA A 206 8.68 -30.66 -1.47
CA ALA A 206 8.75 -30.97 -0.05
C ALA A 206 7.53 -30.41 0.69
N TRP A 207 7.12 -29.18 0.36
CA TRP A 207 5.89 -28.58 0.88
C TRP A 207 4.66 -29.37 0.46
N ARG A 208 4.54 -29.74 -0.83
CA ARG A 208 3.44 -30.55 -1.36
C ARG A 208 3.35 -31.90 -0.66
N ALA A 209 4.48 -32.57 -0.41
CA ALA A 209 4.52 -33.83 0.32
C ALA A 209 4.01 -33.67 1.76
N ARG A 210 4.45 -32.63 2.49
CA ARG A 210 3.94 -32.33 3.84
C ARG A 210 2.43 -32.04 3.83
N ARG A 211 1.95 -31.26 2.86
CA ARG A 211 0.51 -30.95 2.72
C ARG A 211 -0.31 -32.19 2.43
N GLN A 212 0.15 -33.05 1.50
CA GLN A 212 -0.53 -34.29 1.17
C GLN A 212 -0.56 -35.27 2.35
N ALA A 213 0.53 -35.37 3.11
CA ALA A 213 0.56 -36.17 4.34
C ALA A 213 -0.46 -35.66 5.37
N ALA A 214 -0.54 -34.33 5.56
CA ALA A 214 -1.53 -33.72 6.45
C ALA A 214 -2.98 -33.93 5.98
N LEU A 215 -3.25 -33.91 4.67
CA LEU A 215 -4.57 -34.23 4.11
C LEU A 215 -4.97 -35.68 4.39
N ARG A 216 -4.03 -36.63 4.26
CA ARG A 216 -4.28 -38.06 4.56
C ARG A 216 -4.56 -38.27 6.05
N GLN A 217 -3.75 -37.68 6.93
CA GLN A 217 -3.97 -37.75 8.37
C GLN A 217 -5.30 -37.14 8.82
N GLY A 218 -5.76 -36.07 8.15
CA GLY A 218 -7.08 -35.48 8.39
C GLY A 218 -8.23 -36.33 7.89
N ALA A 219 -8.02 -37.18 6.88
CA ALA A 219 -9.03 -38.10 6.34
C ALA A 219 -9.21 -39.38 7.15
N ASP A 220 -8.18 -39.78 7.91
CA ASP A 220 -8.18 -41.00 8.75
C ASP A 220 -8.73 -40.78 10.19
N GLY A 221 -9.19 -39.57 10.52
CA GLY A 221 -9.74 -39.20 11.83
C GLY A 221 -11.17 -38.64 11.77
N ASP A 222 -11.76 -38.38 12.94
CA ASP A 222 -13.10 -37.78 13.12
C ASP A 222 -13.09 -36.25 12.85
N VAL A 223 -12.34 -35.82 11.84
CA VAL A 223 -12.14 -34.42 11.47
C VAL A 223 -13.23 -34.00 10.48
N PRO A 224 -13.91 -32.86 10.67
CA PRO A 224 -14.91 -32.38 9.72
C PRO A 224 -14.35 -32.30 8.29
N PRO A 225 -15.15 -32.61 7.25
CA PRO A 225 -14.70 -32.55 5.88
C PRO A 225 -14.20 -31.13 5.55
N VAL A 226 -13.01 -31.06 4.95
CA VAL A 226 -12.39 -29.80 4.53
C VAL A 226 -13.24 -29.19 3.41
N HIS A 227 -13.62 -27.93 3.55
CA HIS A 227 -14.40 -27.24 2.52
C HIS A 227 -13.62 -27.24 1.18
N PRO A 228 -14.25 -27.51 0.01
CA PRO A 228 -13.54 -27.63 -1.26
C PRO A 228 -12.64 -26.44 -1.59
N SER A 229 -13.11 -25.21 -1.31
CA SER A 229 -12.34 -23.99 -1.52
C SER A 229 -11.15 -23.80 -0.56
N ALA A 230 -11.04 -24.59 0.51
CA ALA A 230 -9.85 -24.61 1.39
C ALA A 230 -8.71 -25.46 0.82
N THR A 231 -8.99 -26.38 -0.12
CA THR A 231 -7.99 -27.23 -0.77
C THR A 231 -7.59 -26.79 -2.17
N ASP A 232 -8.23 -25.74 -2.71
CA ASP A 232 -8.04 -25.26 -4.08
C ASP A 232 -6.56 -24.94 -4.40
N GLU A 233 -6.06 -25.51 -5.50
CA GLU A 233 -4.69 -25.36 -5.99
C GLU A 233 -4.36 -23.94 -6.46
N SER A 234 -5.38 -23.17 -6.89
CA SER A 234 -5.22 -21.77 -7.29
C SER A 234 -4.62 -20.91 -6.19
N ARG A 235 -4.89 -21.23 -4.92
CA ARG A 235 -4.36 -20.52 -3.74
C ARG A 235 -2.84 -20.65 -3.53
N PHE A 236 -2.19 -21.58 -4.25
CA PHE A 236 -0.76 -21.84 -4.11
C PHE A 236 0.00 -21.68 -5.44
N THR A 237 -0.67 -21.17 -6.48
CA THR A 237 -0.02 -20.90 -7.76
C THR A 237 0.80 -19.63 -7.67
N ASN A 238 2.10 -19.72 -7.94
CA ASN A 238 3.02 -18.59 -7.93
C ASN A 238 3.15 -17.98 -9.33
N SER A 239 2.86 -16.68 -9.47
CA SER A 239 3.07 -15.86 -10.66
C SER A 239 4.04 -14.68 -10.37
N ASP A 240 4.95 -14.88 -9.42
CA ASP A 240 5.89 -13.88 -8.88
C ASP A 240 5.23 -12.69 -8.15
N GLU A 241 3.97 -12.80 -7.71
CA GLU A 241 3.24 -11.72 -7.04
C GLU A 241 4.01 -11.17 -5.84
N LEU A 242 4.59 -12.05 -4.99
CA LEU A 242 5.44 -11.65 -3.86
C LEU A 242 6.60 -10.75 -4.29
N ARG A 243 7.29 -11.09 -5.38
CA ARG A 243 8.44 -10.33 -5.89
C ARG A 243 8.02 -8.90 -6.21
N TYR A 244 6.91 -8.75 -6.93
CA TYR A 244 6.41 -7.44 -7.33
C TYR A 244 5.72 -6.68 -6.19
N SER A 245 5.10 -7.38 -5.24
CA SER A 245 4.60 -6.76 -4.01
C SER A 245 5.75 -6.14 -3.21
N LEU A 246 6.87 -6.85 -3.02
CA LEU A 246 8.04 -6.31 -2.35
C LEU A 246 8.67 -5.14 -3.15
N ARG A 247 8.74 -5.19 -4.48
CA ARG A 247 9.11 -4.03 -5.31
C ARG A 247 8.21 -2.82 -5.03
N SER A 248 6.90 -3.05 -4.97
CA SER A 248 5.92 -2.00 -4.71
C SER A 248 6.11 -1.37 -3.32
N LEU A 249 6.42 -2.18 -2.31
CA LEU A 249 6.74 -1.75 -0.94
C LEU A 249 8.01 -0.89 -0.92
N HIS A 250 9.12 -1.36 -1.50
CA HIS A 250 10.37 -0.58 -1.58
C HIS A 250 10.15 0.77 -2.25
N ARG A 251 9.45 0.75 -3.39
CA ARG A 251 9.19 1.95 -4.19
C ARG A 251 8.30 2.98 -3.49
N SER A 252 7.26 2.51 -2.79
CA SER A 252 6.18 3.38 -2.31
C SER A 252 6.19 3.62 -0.80
N ALA A 253 6.87 2.77 -0.03
CA ALA A 253 6.89 2.76 1.43
C ALA A 253 8.33 2.55 1.96
N GLY A 254 9.31 3.24 1.40
CA GLY A 254 10.73 3.16 1.79
C GLY A 254 11.05 3.48 3.26
N TRP A 255 10.06 3.98 4.02
CA TRP A 255 10.15 4.21 5.46
C TRP A 255 9.94 2.94 6.32
N VAL A 256 9.56 1.80 5.73
CA VAL A 256 9.44 0.53 6.44
C VAL A 256 10.80 0.11 6.99
N ARG A 257 10.84 -0.23 8.28
CA ARG A 257 12.06 -0.54 9.02
C ARG A 257 12.59 -1.94 8.71
N ARG A 258 11.73 -2.96 8.81
CA ARG A 258 12.05 -4.38 8.55
C ARG A 258 10.89 -5.05 7.83
N ILE A 259 11.22 -6.04 7.02
CA ILE A 259 10.31 -6.90 6.28
C ILE A 259 10.47 -8.32 6.85
N HIS A 260 9.41 -8.87 7.41
CA HIS A 260 9.35 -10.25 7.90
C HIS A 260 8.58 -11.08 6.88
N LEU A 261 9.28 -11.98 6.19
CA LEU A 261 8.68 -12.90 5.22
C LEU A 261 8.42 -14.24 5.92
N VAL A 262 7.18 -14.48 6.30
CA VAL A 262 6.73 -15.70 6.97
C VAL A 262 6.49 -16.80 5.93
N THR A 263 7.24 -17.90 6.03
CA THR A 263 7.19 -19.03 5.08
C THR A 263 7.17 -20.39 5.76
N ASP A 264 6.86 -21.45 5.00
CA ASP A 264 6.95 -22.83 5.48
C ASP A 264 8.31 -23.49 5.18
N GLY A 265 9.40 -22.84 5.62
CA GLY A 265 10.78 -23.32 5.42
C GLY A 265 11.32 -23.11 4.02
N GLN A 266 10.76 -22.13 3.31
CA GLN A 266 11.09 -21.81 1.92
C GLN A 266 11.71 -20.43 1.81
N VAL A 267 12.56 -20.25 0.81
CA VAL A 267 13.14 -18.95 0.44
C VAL A 267 12.96 -18.77 -1.06
N PRO A 268 12.34 -17.66 -1.53
CA PRO A 268 12.21 -17.40 -2.97
C PRO A 268 13.58 -17.40 -3.68
N SER A 269 13.67 -18.03 -4.86
CA SER A 269 14.92 -18.18 -5.61
C SER A 269 15.53 -16.86 -6.09
N TRP A 270 14.74 -15.80 -6.19
CA TRP A 270 15.22 -14.45 -6.56
C TRP A 270 15.67 -13.62 -5.34
N LEU A 271 15.41 -14.06 -4.11
CA LEU A 271 15.62 -13.26 -2.90
C LEU A 271 17.05 -13.41 -2.36
N ARG A 272 17.72 -12.29 -2.09
CA ARG A 272 18.97 -12.23 -1.33
C ARG A 272 18.66 -12.05 0.17
N LEU A 273 19.42 -12.74 1.01
CA LEU A 273 19.25 -12.71 2.48
C LEU A 273 20.29 -11.84 3.20
N ASP A 274 21.13 -11.13 2.45
CA ASP A 274 22.17 -10.25 3.00
C ASP A 274 21.70 -8.80 3.18
N ASP A 275 20.50 -8.45 2.73
CA ASP A 275 19.87 -7.16 3.05
C ASP A 275 19.34 -7.20 4.49
N PRO A 276 19.85 -6.37 5.41
CA PRO A 276 19.48 -6.41 6.82
C PRO A 276 18.04 -5.99 7.10
N ARG A 277 17.30 -5.52 6.09
CA ARG A 277 15.87 -5.21 6.23
C ARG A 277 15.02 -6.46 6.12
N ILE A 278 15.45 -7.51 5.42
CA ILE A 278 14.64 -8.71 5.17
C ILE A 278 14.99 -9.84 6.13
N HIS A 279 13.95 -10.39 6.75
CA HIS A 279 14.06 -11.50 7.69
C HIS A 279 13.07 -12.58 7.26
N VAL A 280 13.56 -13.76 6.91
CA VAL A 280 12.70 -14.92 6.65
C VAL A 280 12.38 -15.56 7.99
N VAL A 281 11.09 -15.76 8.27
CA VAL A 281 10.59 -16.35 9.52
C VAL A 281 9.89 -17.65 9.16
N ASP A 282 10.37 -18.76 9.72
CA ASP A 282 9.77 -20.06 9.47
C ASP A 282 8.49 -20.24 10.30
N HIS A 283 7.48 -20.91 9.74
CA HIS A 283 6.29 -21.32 10.47
C HIS A 283 6.63 -22.02 11.81
N ARG A 284 7.68 -22.82 11.87
CA ARG A 284 8.15 -23.51 13.09
C ARG A 284 8.48 -22.53 14.22
N GLU A 285 8.96 -21.33 13.92
CA GLU A 285 9.34 -20.34 14.93
C GLU A 285 8.12 -19.75 15.65
N ILE A 286 7.01 -19.57 14.94
CA ILE A 286 5.81 -18.89 15.48
C ILE A 286 4.63 -19.84 15.75
N LEU A 287 4.56 -20.97 15.06
CA LEU A 287 3.48 -21.97 15.13
C LEU A 287 3.93 -23.34 15.68
N GLY A 288 5.24 -23.60 15.78
CA GLY A 288 5.78 -24.91 16.19
C GLY A 288 5.69 -26.00 15.12
N GLY A 289 5.30 -25.66 13.89
CA GLY A 289 5.22 -26.60 12.77
C GLY A 289 4.48 -26.01 11.57
N SER A 290 4.45 -26.76 10.46
CA SER A 290 3.78 -26.34 9.24
C SER A 290 2.27 -26.17 9.41
N ARG A 291 1.71 -25.18 8.72
CA ARG A 291 0.27 -24.96 8.56
C ARG A 291 -0.04 -24.65 7.10
N PHE A 292 -1.18 -25.14 6.62
CA PHE A 292 -1.70 -24.90 5.28
C PHE A 292 -2.99 -24.06 5.33
N ASN A 293 -3.12 -23.28 6.41
CA ASN A 293 -4.27 -22.45 6.74
C ASN A 293 -3.79 -21.02 7.01
N SER A 294 -4.19 -20.05 6.19
CA SER A 294 -3.81 -18.65 6.41
C SER A 294 -4.33 -18.12 7.75
N HIS A 295 -5.52 -18.50 8.20
CA HIS A 295 -6.05 -18.06 9.50
C HIS A 295 -5.18 -18.55 10.65
N ALA A 296 -4.64 -19.78 10.54
CA ALA A 296 -3.69 -20.30 11.52
C ALA A 296 -2.39 -19.50 11.54
N ILE A 297 -1.83 -19.18 10.37
CA ILE A 297 -0.60 -18.38 10.23
C ILE A 297 -0.82 -16.95 10.77
N GLU A 298 -1.91 -16.30 10.36
CA GLU A 298 -2.35 -14.98 10.81
C GLU A 298 -2.51 -14.90 12.34
N SER A 299 -2.90 -16.01 12.98
CA SER A 299 -3.08 -16.07 14.45
C SER A 299 -1.78 -16.03 15.26
N ALA A 300 -0.63 -16.04 14.59
CA ALA A 300 0.69 -16.14 15.22
C ALA A 300 1.65 -15.01 14.81
N LEU A 301 1.24 -14.07 13.94
CA LEU A 301 2.15 -13.03 13.42
C LEU A 301 2.74 -12.14 14.53
N HIS A 302 2.00 -11.84 15.59
CA HIS A 302 2.50 -11.06 16.74
C HIS A 302 3.61 -11.76 17.53
N ARG A 303 3.84 -13.06 17.28
CA ARG A 303 4.88 -13.87 17.92
C ARG A 303 6.22 -13.78 17.19
N ILE A 304 6.29 -13.09 16.04
CA ILE A 304 7.54 -12.92 15.28
C ILE A 304 8.60 -12.23 16.17
N PRO A 305 9.79 -12.83 16.35
CA PRO A 305 10.86 -12.23 17.13
C PRO A 305 11.29 -10.86 16.57
N GLY A 306 11.38 -9.86 17.44
CA GLY A 306 11.81 -8.51 17.05
C GLY A 306 10.81 -7.68 16.24
N LEU A 307 9.57 -8.17 16.06
CA LEU A 307 8.49 -7.42 15.42
C LEU A 307 8.14 -6.14 16.21
N ALA A 308 8.04 -5.01 15.49
CA ALA A 308 7.58 -3.74 16.03
C ALA A 308 6.15 -3.81 16.60
N GLU A 309 5.81 -2.88 17.51
CA GLU A 309 4.42 -2.71 17.96
C GLU A 309 3.50 -2.35 16.79
N HIS A 310 3.97 -1.52 15.86
CA HIS A 310 3.26 -1.13 14.65
C HIS A 310 3.81 -1.90 13.46
N TYR A 311 2.95 -2.62 12.75
CA TYR A 311 3.36 -3.31 11.53
C TYR A 311 2.24 -3.34 10.50
N LEU A 312 2.62 -3.48 9.23
CA LEU A 312 1.70 -3.73 8.14
C LEU A 312 1.69 -5.24 7.86
N TYR A 313 0.53 -5.87 7.90
CA TYR A 313 0.34 -7.21 7.37
C TYR A 313 -0.14 -7.13 5.93
N LEU A 314 0.51 -7.89 5.04
CA LEU A 314 0.17 -8.00 3.64
C LEU A 314 0.20 -9.47 3.22
N ASN A 315 -0.76 -9.86 2.38
CA ASN A 315 -0.58 -11.01 1.51
C ASN A 315 0.37 -10.65 0.36
N ASP A 316 0.92 -11.66 -0.29
CA ASP A 316 1.79 -11.54 -1.47
C ASP A 316 1.10 -10.93 -2.70
N ASP A 317 -0.23 -11.02 -2.76
CA ASP A 317 -1.08 -10.48 -3.82
C ASP A 317 -1.52 -9.01 -3.62
N VAL A 318 -1.05 -8.34 -2.56
CA VAL A 318 -1.35 -6.93 -2.27
C VAL A 318 -0.17 -6.05 -2.68
N MET A 319 -0.42 -4.99 -3.46
CA MET A 319 0.62 -4.07 -3.93
C MET A 319 0.30 -2.60 -3.62
N PHE A 320 1.34 -1.79 -3.47
CA PHE A 320 1.26 -0.33 -3.39
C PHE A 320 1.29 0.30 -4.79
N GLY A 321 0.26 1.07 -5.14
CA GLY A 321 0.16 1.75 -6.43
C GLY A 321 0.77 3.16 -6.44
N ARG A 322 0.86 3.80 -5.27
CA ARG A 322 1.35 5.18 -5.10
C ARG A 322 2.21 5.30 -3.85
N ILE A 323 2.96 6.41 -3.74
CA ILE A 323 3.65 6.79 -2.50
C ILE A 323 2.68 6.71 -1.33
N ALA A 324 3.03 5.87 -0.35
CA ALA A 324 2.27 5.66 0.87
C ALA A 324 2.92 6.41 2.02
N HIS A 325 2.13 7.11 2.82
CA HIS A 325 2.60 7.83 4.00
C HIS A 325 2.35 6.95 5.24
N PRO A 326 3.20 6.96 6.28
CA PRO A 326 2.91 6.31 7.57
C PRO A 326 1.53 6.70 8.13
N GLY A 327 1.16 7.98 7.94
CA GLY A 327 -0.14 8.55 8.31
C GLY A 327 -1.37 7.90 7.67
N ASP A 328 -1.18 7.21 6.53
CA ASP A 328 -2.23 6.45 5.85
C ASP A 328 -2.64 5.19 6.64
N PHE A 329 -1.74 4.69 7.50
CA PHE A 329 -1.89 3.45 8.26
C PHE A 329 -1.96 3.67 9.77
N PHE A 330 -1.30 4.70 10.28
CA PHE A 330 -1.25 5.00 11.70
C PHE A 330 -1.43 6.51 11.95
N ALA A 331 -2.32 6.87 12.88
CA ALA A 331 -2.47 8.26 13.32
C ALA A 331 -1.24 8.72 14.13
N ALA A 332 -1.16 10.03 14.42
CA ALA A 332 -0.01 10.64 15.11
C ALA A 332 0.29 10.03 16.49
N GLU A 333 -0.72 9.45 17.14
CA GLU A 333 -0.65 8.80 18.46
C GLU A 333 -0.39 7.28 18.36
N GLY A 334 -0.14 6.76 17.16
CA GLY A 334 0.07 5.32 16.92
C GLY A 334 -1.21 4.50 16.87
N ILE A 335 -2.39 5.15 16.78
CA ILE A 335 -3.69 4.49 16.58
C ILE A 335 -3.72 3.88 15.17
N SER A 336 -4.09 2.60 15.07
CA SER A 336 -4.18 1.90 13.79
C SER A 336 -5.36 2.38 12.95
N ARG A 337 -5.16 2.56 11.65
CA ARG A 337 -6.23 2.80 10.68
C ARG A 337 -6.61 1.49 10.02
N PHE A 338 -7.91 1.25 9.84
CA PHE A 338 -8.39 0.08 9.10
C PHE A 338 -9.44 0.46 8.09
N PHE A 339 -9.70 -0.45 7.14
CA PHE A 339 -10.46 -0.14 5.93
C PHE A 339 -11.69 -1.06 5.80
N PRO A 340 -12.85 -0.68 6.39
CA PRO A 340 -14.09 -1.42 6.21
C PRO A 340 -14.47 -1.57 4.72
N SER A 341 -15.02 -2.72 4.39
CA SER A 341 -15.62 -3.01 3.10
C SER A 341 -17.09 -2.58 3.08
N ASP A 342 -17.68 -2.56 1.90
CA ASP A 342 -19.14 -2.47 1.72
C ASP A 342 -19.78 -3.87 1.68
N LEU A 343 -18.96 -4.93 1.71
CA LEU A 343 -19.40 -6.32 1.70
C LEU A 343 -19.87 -6.77 3.10
N PRO A 344 -21.07 -7.33 3.23
CA PRO A 344 -21.62 -7.71 4.52
C PRO A 344 -20.96 -8.98 5.09
N ILE A 345 -21.06 -9.14 6.40
CA ILE A 345 -20.97 -10.43 7.09
C ILE A 345 -22.38 -11.01 7.13
N ASP A 346 -22.55 -12.24 6.67
CA ASP A 346 -23.86 -12.88 6.61
C ASP A 346 -24.47 -13.05 8.01
N ALA A 347 -25.79 -12.96 8.08
CA ALA A 347 -26.54 -13.13 9.32
C ALA A 347 -26.48 -14.57 9.86
N GLY A 348 -26.70 -14.71 11.17
CA GLY A 348 -26.71 -16.00 11.86
C GLY A 348 -25.31 -16.53 12.20
N PRO A 349 -25.24 -17.64 12.95
CA PRO A 349 -23.98 -18.23 13.39
C PRO A 349 -23.18 -18.80 12.20
N ALA A 350 -21.88 -19.03 12.41
CA ALA A 350 -21.06 -19.75 11.45
C ALA A 350 -21.55 -21.19 11.28
N SER A 351 -21.50 -21.68 10.04
CA SER A 351 -21.89 -23.03 9.67
C SER A 351 -20.84 -23.69 8.77
N PRO A 352 -20.77 -25.02 8.72
CA PRO A 352 -19.87 -25.73 7.79
C PRO A 352 -20.14 -25.46 6.29
N ALA A 353 -21.32 -24.92 5.96
CA ALA A 353 -21.68 -24.55 4.59
C ALA A 353 -21.15 -23.16 4.21
N ASP A 354 -20.71 -22.35 5.17
CA ASP A 354 -20.12 -21.05 4.90
C ASP A 354 -18.74 -21.22 4.24
N PRO A 355 -18.40 -20.41 3.22
CA PRO A 355 -17.03 -20.28 2.79
C PRO A 355 -16.13 -19.96 3.99
N PRO A 356 -14.91 -20.52 4.11
CA PRO A 356 -14.13 -20.39 5.33
C PRO A 356 -13.86 -18.94 5.78
N ILE A 357 -13.70 -18.01 4.83
CA ILE A 357 -13.55 -16.58 5.13
C ILE A 357 -14.81 -15.97 5.77
N MET A 358 -16.00 -16.44 5.37
CA MET A 358 -17.28 -16.00 5.95
C MET A 358 -17.48 -16.60 7.33
N ALA A 359 -17.22 -17.90 7.50
CA ALA A 359 -17.27 -18.56 8.82
C ALA A 359 -16.36 -17.85 9.83
N ALA A 360 -15.12 -17.55 9.44
CA ALA A 360 -14.15 -16.87 10.27
C ALA A 360 -14.56 -15.42 10.63
N ALA A 361 -15.22 -14.72 9.71
CA ALA A 361 -15.78 -13.39 9.97
C ALA A 361 -16.97 -13.43 10.95
N LYS A 362 -17.88 -14.41 10.81
CA LYS A 362 -18.99 -14.63 11.75
C LYS A 362 -18.47 -14.97 13.15
N ASN A 363 -17.51 -15.89 13.26
CA ASN A 363 -16.88 -16.23 14.54
C ASN A 363 -16.22 -15.00 15.20
N GLY A 364 -15.55 -14.16 14.41
CA GLY A 364 -14.97 -12.90 14.89
C GLY A 364 -16.03 -11.90 15.39
N ARG A 365 -17.12 -11.73 14.64
CA ARG A 365 -18.28 -10.91 15.05
C ARG A 365 -18.84 -11.39 16.39
N ASP A 366 -19.07 -12.68 16.55
CA ASP A 366 -19.68 -13.25 17.75
C ASP A 366 -18.79 -13.03 18.99
N LEU A 367 -17.45 -13.08 18.84
CA LEU A 367 -16.52 -12.71 19.92
C LEU A 367 -16.60 -11.21 20.27
N LEU A 368 -16.73 -10.33 19.28
CA LEU A 368 -16.85 -8.88 19.51
C LEU A 368 -18.17 -8.51 20.18
N GLU A 369 -19.26 -9.18 19.80
CA GLU A 369 -20.56 -9.04 20.45
C GLU A 369 -20.49 -9.50 21.90
N ALA A 370 -19.95 -10.70 22.16
CA ALA A 370 -19.83 -11.24 23.51
C ALA A 370 -18.94 -10.37 24.43
N ARG A 371 -17.85 -9.82 23.90
CA ARG A 371 -16.86 -9.07 24.70
C ARG A 371 -17.22 -7.59 24.90
N PHE A 372 -17.78 -6.95 23.88
CA PHE A 372 -17.97 -5.50 23.83
C PHE A 372 -19.42 -5.08 23.55
N GLY A 373 -20.33 -6.01 23.27
CA GLY A 373 -21.68 -5.68 22.79
C GLY A 373 -21.68 -5.05 21.39
N MET A 374 -20.64 -5.29 20.59
CA MET A 374 -20.46 -4.66 19.28
C MET A 374 -20.92 -5.59 18.14
N ASP A 375 -22.03 -5.26 17.50
CA ASP A 375 -22.55 -5.96 16.32
C ASP A 375 -21.86 -5.46 15.04
N VAL A 376 -20.86 -6.22 14.59
CA VAL A 376 -20.11 -5.97 13.35
C VAL A 376 -20.77 -6.67 12.17
N ARG A 377 -21.20 -5.89 11.17
CA ARG A 377 -21.92 -6.40 10.00
C ARG A 377 -21.18 -6.29 8.68
N THR A 378 -19.95 -5.82 8.70
CA THR A 378 -19.16 -5.62 7.47
C THR A 378 -17.77 -6.24 7.57
N LYS A 379 -17.30 -6.72 6.43
CA LYS A 379 -15.93 -7.24 6.27
C LYS A 379 -14.91 -6.10 6.21
N ILE A 380 -13.64 -6.47 6.22
CA ILE A 380 -12.52 -5.56 5.94
C ILE A 380 -12.09 -5.75 4.48
N ARG A 381 -11.64 -4.66 3.83
CA ARG A 381 -11.11 -4.73 2.45
C ARG A 381 -9.84 -5.57 2.43
N HIS A 382 -9.62 -6.32 1.36
CA HIS A 382 -8.43 -7.14 1.18
C HIS A 382 -7.26 -6.29 0.68
N THR A 383 -6.64 -5.56 1.61
CA THR A 383 -5.57 -4.59 1.33
C THR A 383 -4.52 -4.69 2.43
N VAL A 384 -3.57 -3.74 2.46
CA VAL A 384 -2.61 -3.57 3.54
C VAL A 384 -3.37 -3.46 4.87
N HIS A 385 -3.03 -4.31 5.82
CA HIS A 385 -3.66 -4.36 7.14
C HIS A 385 -2.73 -3.76 8.18
N PRO A 386 -2.96 -2.52 8.66
CA PRO A 386 -2.18 -1.96 9.77
C PRO A 386 -2.54 -2.68 11.06
N GLN A 387 -1.52 -3.12 11.80
CA GLN A 387 -1.66 -3.95 12.97
C GLN A 387 -0.92 -3.33 14.16
N LEU A 388 -1.48 -3.60 15.33
CA LEU A 388 -0.88 -3.37 16.63
C LEU A 388 -0.59 -4.71 17.26
N ARG A 389 0.69 -5.02 17.50
CA ARG A 389 1.13 -6.29 18.06
C ARG A 389 0.43 -6.58 19.38
N SER A 390 0.38 -5.60 20.28
CA SER A 390 -0.28 -5.76 21.57
C SER A 390 -1.79 -6.01 21.51
N VAL A 391 -2.49 -5.63 20.43
CA VAL A 391 -3.91 -5.98 20.24
C VAL A 391 -4.05 -7.47 19.89
N ALA A 392 -3.20 -7.99 19.01
CA ALA A 392 -3.20 -9.42 18.71
C ALA A 392 -2.83 -10.28 19.95
N GLU A 393 -1.86 -9.82 20.75
CA GLU A 393 -1.53 -10.43 22.03
C GLU A 393 -2.72 -10.38 23.02
N GLN A 394 -3.50 -9.29 23.03
CA GLN A 394 -4.68 -9.16 23.87
C GLN A 394 -5.79 -10.12 23.43
N ILE A 395 -6.04 -10.26 22.12
CA ILE A 395 -7.00 -11.22 21.57
C ILE A 395 -6.62 -12.64 22.00
N GLU A 396 -5.34 -13.02 21.91
CA GLU A 396 -4.87 -14.33 22.36
C GLU A 396 -5.05 -14.54 23.86
N ARG A 397 -4.76 -13.53 24.69
CA ARG A 397 -4.93 -13.64 26.15
C ARG A 397 -6.39 -13.75 26.58
N GLU A 398 -7.30 -13.02 25.93
CA GLU A 398 -8.72 -12.98 26.29
C GLU A 398 -9.53 -14.12 25.65
N HIS A 399 -9.06 -14.68 24.53
CA HIS A 399 -9.74 -15.77 23.82
C HIS A 399 -8.80 -16.95 23.51
N PRO A 400 -8.09 -17.50 24.52
CA PRO A 400 -7.02 -18.47 24.30
C PRO A 400 -7.49 -19.74 23.60
N GLU A 401 -8.68 -20.25 23.93
CA GLU A 401 -9.22 -21.47 23.32
C GLU A 401 -9.53 -21.29 21.82
N SER A 402 -10.18 -20.19 21.45
CA SER A 402 -10.53 -19.91 20.05
C SER A 402 -9.30 -19.61 19.20
N VAL A 403 -8.31 -18.89 19.76
CA VAL A 403 -7.03 -18.65 19.10
C VAL A 403 -6.23 -19.95 18.97
N ALA A 404 -6.13 -20.76 20.01
CA ALA A 404 -5.43 -22.04 19.98
C ALA A 404 -6.06 -23.01 18.97
N ARG A 405 -7.39 -23.10 18.91
CA ARG A 405 -8.11 -23.90 17.91
C ARG A 405 -7.77 -23.45 16.49
N THR A 406 -7.86 -22.15 16.21
CA THR A 406 -7.52 -21.59 14.89
C THR A 406 -6.05 -21.87 14.55
N ARG A 407 -5.14 -21.65 15.49
CA ARG A 407 -3.69 -21.85 15.32
C ARG A 407 -3.32 -23.32 15.08
N ALA A 408 -4.04 -24.25 15.70
CA ALA A 408 -3.80 -25.68 15.55
C ALA A 408 -4.34 -26.24 14.22
N ALA A 409 -5.30 -25.56 13.58
CA ALA A 409 -5.95 -26.02 12.37
C ALA A 409 -4.96 -26.11 11.19
N LEU A 410 -4.75 -27.32 10.68
CA LEU A 410 -3.87 -27.56 9.52
C LEU A 410 -4.44 -26.97 8.22
N PHE A 411 -5.77 -27.03 8.07
CA PHE A 411 -6.53 -26.49 6.94
C PHE A 411 -7.62 -25.55 7.45
N ARG A 412 -8.10 -24.66 6.58
CA ARG A 412 -9.18 -23.74 6.93
C ARG A 412 -10.43 -24.50 7.38
N SER A 413 -11.00 -24.06 8.50
CA SER A 413 -12.15 -24.70 9.13
C SER A 413 -13.26 -23.69 9.45
N ALA A 414 -14.48 -24.17 9.62
CA ALA A 414 -15.61 -23.34 10.05
C ALA A 414 -15.45 -22.75 11.46
N GLY A 415 -14.50 -23.28 12.26
CA GLY A 415 -14.21 -22.81 13.62
C GLY A 415 -13.06 -21.81 13.72
N ASP A 416 -12.48 -21.40 12.58
CA ASP A 416 -11.34 -20.48 12.51
C ASP A 416 -11.73 -19.04 12.89
N LEU A 417 -10.72 -18.25 13.23
CA LEU A 417 -10.79 -16.79 13.33
C LEU A 417 -9.91 -16.15 12.27
N SER A 418 -10.43 -15.15 11.55
CA SER A 418 -9.62 -14.28 10.70
C SER A 418 -9.04 -13.17 11.56
N ILE A 419 -7.92 -13.46 12.24
CA ILE A 419 -7.37 -12.56 13.26
C ILE A 419 -6.80 -11.30 12.63
N ALA A 420 -5.76 -11.42 11.80
CA ALA A 420 -5.04 -10.28 11.26
C ALA A 420 -5.88 -9.50 10.22
N ALA A 421 -6.58 -10.22 9.33
CA ALA A 421 -7.35 -9.59 8.26
C ALA A 421 -8.73 -9.05 8.68
N SER A 422 -9.27 -9.43 9.85
CA SER A 422 -10.62 -9.01 10.26
C SER A 422 -10.77 -8.67 11.75
N LEU A 423 -10.69 -9.66 12.65
CA LEU A 423 -11.00 -9.51 14.08
C LEU A 423 -10.15 -8.44 14.74
N HIS A 424 -8.84 -8.38 14.44
CA HIS A 424 -7.90 -7.40 14.98
C HIS A 424 -8.41 -5.96 14.82
N HIS A 425 -8.88 -5.60 13.62
CA HIS A 425 -9.27 -4.22 13.29
C HIS A 425 -10.44 -3.74 14.15
N TRP A 426 -11.47 -4.57 14.26
CA TRP A 426 -12.64 -4.27 15.08
C TRP A 426 -12.35 -4.35 16.58
N TYR A 427 -11.49 -5.28 17.00
CA TYR A 427 -11.05 -5.36 18.39
C TYR A 427 -10.25 -4.11 18.79
N ALA A 428 -9.33 -3.66 17.94
CA ALA A 428 -8.60 -2.41 18.14
C ALA A 428 -9.55 -1.21 18.21
N TYR A 429 -10.57 -1.17 17.35
CA TYR A 429 -11.60 -0.13 17.40
C TYR A 429 -12.37 -0.12 18.73
N ALA A 430 -12.82 -1.28 19.21
CA ALA A 430 -13.53 -1.40 20.49
C ALA A 430 -12.66 -0.98 21.69
N LEU A 431 -11.34 -1.14 21.59
CA LEU A 431 -10.37 -0.69 22.60
C LEU A 431 -9.99 0.81 22.48
N GLY A 432 -10.51 1.54 21.49
CA GLY A 432 -10.09 2.93 21.21
C GLY A 432 -8.67 3.05 20.62
N ARG A 433 -8.14 1.95 20.07
CA ARG A 433 -6.79 1.84 19.48
C ARG A 433 -6.80 1.69 17.96
N GLY A 434 -7.99 1.60 17.37
CA GLY A 434 -8.22 1.54 15.93
C GLY A 434 -9.25 2.57 15.48
N ILE A 435 -9.12 3.11 14.27
CA ILE A 435 -10.11 4.00 13.67
C ILE A 435 -10.43 3.60 12.22
N PRO A 436 -11.71 3.56 11.83
CA PRO A 436 -12.07 3.30 10.43
C PRO A 436 -11.59 4.46 9.55
N SER A 437 -11.05 4.12 8.39
CA SER A 437 -10.49 5.05 7.41
C SER A 437 -10.85 4.61 5.99
N GLY A 438 -10.61 5.51 5.03
CA GLY A 438 -10.76 5.19 3.61
C GLY A 438 -9.40 5.00 2.95
N VAL A 439 -9.38 4.18 1.90
CA VAL A 439 -8.22 3.96 1.02
C VAL A 439 -8.72 3.91 -0.41
N ASN A 440 -8.01 4.51 -1.36
CA ASN A 440 -8.35 4.37 -2.77
C ASN A 440 -7.83 3.01 -3.24
N TYR A 441 -8.71 2.01 -3.25
CA TYR A 441 -8.38 0.61 -3.38
C TYR A 441 -9.06 -0.06 -4.58
N GLN A 442 -8.36 -1.00 -5.23
CA GLN A 442 -8.92 -1.86 -6.26
C GLN A 442 -8.66 -3.33 -5.94
N TYR A 443 -9.73 -4.14 -5.91
CA TYR A 443 -9.62 -5.60 -5.97
C TYR A 443 -9.75 -6.04 -7.42
N VAL A 444 -8.88 -6.94 -7.88
CA VAL A 444 -8.97 -7.57 -9.19
C VAL A 444 -9.09 -9.07 -8.97
N ASP A 445 -10.26 -9.61 -9.27
CA ASP A 445 -10.42 -11.05 -9.46
C ASP A 445 -9.91 -11.40 -10.86
N LEU A 446 -8.80 -12.14 -10.92
CA LEU A 446 -8.12 -12.53 -12.14
C LEU A 446 -8.90 -13.61 -12.92
N ALA A 447 -9.84 -14.31 -12.28
CA ALA A 447 -10.76 -15.22 -12.97
C ALA A 447 -11.90 -14.46 -13.69
N SER A 448 -12.08 -13.17 -13.40
CA SER A 448 -13.13 -12.35 -14.03
C SER A 448 -12.87 -12.15 -15.53
N PRO A 449 -13.92 -12.22 -16.38
CA PRO A 449 -13.78 -11.89 -17.80
C PRO A 449 -13.38 -10.43 -18.07
N GLN A 450 -13.40 -9.55 -17.05
CA GLN A 450 -12.95 -8.15 -17.15
C GLN A 450 -11.54 -7.92 -16.55
N ALA A 451 -10.83 -8.97 -16.12
CA ALA A 451 -9.53 -8.85 -15.46
C ALA A 451 -8.51 -8.07 -16.32
N ALA A 452 -8.31 -8.47 -17.58
CA ALA A 452 -7.43 -7.81 -18.56
C ALA A 452 -7.66 -6.29 -18.66
N GLN A 453 -8.93 -5.89 -18.88
CA GLN A 453 -9.31 -4.48 -18.98
C GLN A 453 -9.06 -3.71 -17.67
N THR A 454 -9.20 -4.39 -16.54
CA THR A 454 -8.93 -3.82 -15.22
C THR A 454 -7.43 -3.62 -14.98
N LEU A 455 -6.60 -4.56 -15.43
CA LEU A 455 -5.14 -4.44 -15.40
C LEU A 455 -4.66 -3.29 -16.29
N ASP A 456 -5.18 -3.16 -17.51
CA ASP A 456 -4.90 -2.03 -18.41
C ASP A 456 -5.28 -0.67 -17.77
N ALA A 457 -6.43 -0.63 -17.10
CA ALA A 457 -6.90 0.55 -16.39
C ALA A 457 -6.00 0.88 -15.19
N LEU A 458 -5.56 -0.13 -14.42
CA LEU A 458 -4.62 0.05 -13.32
C LEU A 458 -3.31 0.67 -13.84
N GLU A 459 -2.74 0.11 -14.90
CA GLU A 459 -1.49 0.57 -15.50
C GLU A 459 -1.61 2.00 -16.04
N SER A 460 -2.70 2.31 -16.75
CA SER A 460 -2.89 3.61 -17.39
C SER A 460 -3.21 4.73 -16.41
N LEU A 461 -4.00 4.44 -15.37
CA LEU A 461 -4.52 5.47 -14.47
C LEU A 461 -3.63 5.70 -13.25
N ARG A 462 -2.94 4.65 -12.75
CA ARG A 462 -2.08 4.67 -11.55
C ARG A 462 -2.63 5.49 -10.37
N ARG A 463 -3.95 5.47 -10.21
CA ARG A 463 -4.65 6.35 -9.25
C ARG A 463 -4.85 5.73 -7.88
N TYR A 464 -4.78 4.40 -7.80
CA TYR A 464 -5.06 3.63 -6.59
C TYR A 464 -3.85 3.60 -5.67
N ASP A 465 -4.11 3.69 -4.38
CA ASP A 465 -3.09 3.68 -3.33
C ASP A 465 -2.54 2.28 -3.15
N THR A 466 -3.46 1.32 -3.17
CA THR A 466 -3.21 -0.10 -3.02
C THR A 466 -4.13 -0.87 -3.96
N PHE A 467 -3.69 -2.01 -4.47
CA PHE A 467 -4.57 -2.93 -5.18
C PHE A 467 -4.20 -4.38 -4.84
N CYS A 468 -5.14 -5.27 -5.05
CA CYS A 468 -4.98 -6.70 -4.82
C CYS A 468 -5.29 -7.47 -6.11
N LEU A 469 -4.46 -8.45 -6.44
CA LEU A 469 -4.57 -9.30 -7.62
C LEU A 469 -4.77 -10.75 -7.19
N ASN A 470 -6.03 -11.18 -7.01
CA ASN A 470 -6.35 -12.50 -6.48
C ASN A 470 -7.13 -13.31 -7.53
N THR A 471 -7.16 -14.63 -7.39
CA THR A 471 -8.00 -15.51 -8.22
C THR A 471 -9.05 -16.14 -7.32
N GLU A 472 -10.32 -15.77 -7.50
CA GLU A 472 -11.42 -16.44 -6.80
C GLU A 472 -11.72 -17.78 -7.48
N GLU A 473 -11.46 -18.88 -6.78
CA GLU A 473 -11.88 -20.26 -7.10
C GLU A 473 -11.68 -20.68 -8.58
N SER A 474 -10.74 -21.61 -8.81
CA SER A 474 -10.27 -22.15 -10.12
C SER A 474 -8.86 -21.70 -10.51
N ALA A 475 -8.15 -22.57 -11.22
CA ALA A 475 -6.82 -22.27 -11.75
C ALA A 475 -6.88 -21.13 -12.78
N LEU A 476 -5.87 -20.25 -12.72
CA LEU A 476 -5.75 -19.15 -13.67
C LEU A 476 -5.48 -19.67 -15.09
N GLU A 477 -6.27 -19.23 -16.06
CA GLU A 477 -6.06 -19.53 -17.48
C GLU A 477 -4.65 -19.10 -17.94
N PRO A 478 -3.95 -19.88 -18.77
CA PRO A 478 -2.58 -19.56 -19.20
C PRO A 478 -2.44 -18.17 -19.83
N SER A 479 -3.42 -17.74 -20.63
CA SER A 479 -3.41 -16.41 -21.26
C SER A 479 -3.47 -15.27 -20.23
N MET A 480 -4.26 -15.45 -19.16
CA MET A 480 -4.35 -14.46 -18.08
C MET A 480 -3.07 -14.47 -17.23
N ARG A 481 -2.42 -15.63 -17.07
CA ARG A 481 -1.11 -15.71 -16.39
C ARG A 481 -0.04 -14.90 -17.14
N ASP A 482 0.00 -15.02 -18.46
CA ASP A 482 0.92 -14.24 -19.31
C ASP A 482 0.61 -12.75 -19.25
N GLU A 483 -0.67 -12.40 -19.17
CA GLU A 483 -1.12 -11.02 -19.05
C GLU A 483 -0.77 -10.40 -17.70
N LEU A 484 -1.00 -11.13 -16.60
CA LEU A 484 -0.57 -10.75 -15.26
C LEU A 484 0.95 -10.53 -15.21
N ALA A 485 1.74 -11.47 -15.73
CA ALA A 485 3.19 -11.35 -15.76
C ALA A 485 3.65 -10.13 -16.59
N ARG A 486 2.97 -9.83 -17.71
CA ARG A 486 3.24 -8.64 -18.52
C ARG A 486 2.87 -7.36 -17.77
N PHE A 487 1.71 -7.33 -17.11
CA PHE A 487 1.27 -6.23 -16.27
C PHE A 487 2.28 -5.95 -15.16
N LEU A 488 2.67 -6.95 -14.37
CA LEU A 488 3.60 -6.79 -13.25
C LEU A 488 4.96 -6.25 -13.71
N ARG A 489 5.53 -6.78 -14.79
CA ARG A 489 6.76 -6.27 -15.42
C ARG A 489 6.65 -4.82 -15.90
N ARG A 490 5.48 -4.40 -16.36
CA ARG A 490 5.24 -3.01 -16.82
C ARG A 490 4.95 -2.07 -15.66
N TYR A 491 4.24 -2.54 -14.65
CA TYR A 491 3.79 -1.74 -13.52
C TYR A 491 4.94 -1.46 -12.54
N PHE A 492 5.78 -2.48 -12.28
CA PHE A 492 6.92 -2.46 -11.36
C PHE A 492 8.19 -2.97 -12.06
N PRO A 493 8.70 -2.25 -13.08
CA PRO A 493 9.82 -2.71 -13.90
C PRO A 493 11.13 -2.83 -13.10
N ASP A 494 11.27 -2.04 -12.04
CA ASP A 494 12.54 -1.83 -11.35
C ASP A 494 12.75 -2.87 -10.24
N PRO A 495 13.91 -3.58 -10.22
CA PRO A 495 14.24 -4.50 -9.15
C PRO A 495 14.43 -3.78 -7.80
N ALA A 496 13.98 -4.42 -6.72
CA ALA A 496 14.29 -4.00 -5.37
C ALA A 496 15.75 -4.40 -4.99
N PRO A 497 16.39 -3.72 -4.02
CA PRO A 497 17.79 -3.96 -3.66
C PRO A 497 18.13 -5.39 -3.21
N TRP A 498 17.13 -6.14 -2.75
CA TRP A 498 17.25 -7.51 -2.26
C TRP A 498 17.03 -8.57 -3.35
N GLU A 499 16.84 -8.17 -4.60
CA GLU A 499 16.72 -9.12 -5.71
C GLU A 499 18.09 -9.54 -6.25
N ARG A 500 18.24 -10.83 -6.56
CA ARG A 500 19.41 -11.35 -7.28
C ARG A 500 19.44 -10.77 -8.69
N ALA A 501 20.66 -10.60 -9.22
CA ALA A 501 20.83 -10.27 -10.64
C ALA A 501 20.24 -11.41 -11.52
N PRO A 502 19.67 -11.10 -12.69
CA PRO A 502 19.03 -12.10 -13.56
C PRO A 502 19.91 -13.31 -13.88
N ASP A 503 21.22 -13.09 -14.06
CA ASP A 503 22.18 -14.15 -14.41
C ASP A 503 22.48 -15.10 -13.23
N ALA A 504 22.34 -14.62 -11.99
CA ALA A 504 22.54 -15.43 -10.78
C ALA A 504 21.30 -16.27 -10.44
N GLU A 505 20.11 -15.85 -10.88
CA GLU A 505 18.85 -16.59 -10.69
C GLU A 505 18.85 -17.90 -11.49
N GLN A 506 19.39 -17.89 -12.71
CA GLN A 506 19.49 -19.08 -13.58
C GLN A 506 20.45 -20.15 -13.05
N ALA A 507 21.54 -19.74 -12.38
CA ALA A 507 22.50 -20.67 -11.78
C ALA A 507 21.91 -21.45 -10.59
N VAL A 508 21.08 -20.80 -9.76
CA VAL A 508 20.42 -21.45 -8.62
C VAL A 508 19.39 -22.48 -9.08
N HIS A 509 18.69 -22.21 -10.19
CA HIS A 509 17.77 -23.18 -10.80
C HIS A 509 18.48 -24.39 -11.42
N ALA A 510 19.76 -24.29 -11.74
CA ALA A 510 20.57 -25.40 -12.23
C ALA A 510 21.07 -26.30 -11.08
N ASP A 511 21.38 -25.72 -9.91
CA ASP A 511 21.83 -26.46 -8.72
C ASP A 511 20.68 -27.10 -7.91
N SER A 512 19.43 -26.67 -8.13
CA SER A 512 18.24 -27.18 -7.43
C SER A 512 17.46 -28.27 -8.21
N ARG A 513 17.97 -28.74 -9.34
CA ARG A 513 17.46 -29.89 -10.11
C ARG A 513 18.33 -31.11 -9.87
#